data_AF-A0A269YJA0-F1
#
_entry.id   AF-A0A269YJA0-F1
#
_cell.length_a   1.000
_cell.length_b   1.000
_cell.length_c   1.000
_cell.angle_alpha   90.00
_cell.angle_beta   90.00
_cell.angle_gamma   90.00
#
_symmetry.space_group_name_H-M   'P 1'
#
loop_
_entity.id
_entity.type
_entity.pdbx_description
1 polymer ?
#
loop_
_entity_poly.entity_id
_entity_poly.type
_entity_poly.pdbx_seq_one_letter_code
_entity_poly.pdbx_strand_id
1 'polypeptide(L)' 'MDENLKITLIGLLTLVFGTIFASILASIGFTSMVLGLSSFLVAAIIVVAGFRLSDHHLASKH' A
#
# COMPACT_ATOMS: atom_id res chain seq x y z
N MET A 1 6.96 -18.73 -2.07
CA MET A 1 6.79 -17.68 -3.09
C MET A 1 8.06 -16.86 -3.10
N ASP A 2 8.72 -16.72 -4.25
CA ASP A 2 10.00 -16.01 -4.36
C ASP A 2 9.89 -14.56 -3.85
N GLU A 3 10.94 -14.08 -3.19
CA GLU A 3 10.99 -12.73 -2.61
C GLU A 3 10.69 -11.64 -3.64
N ASN A 4 11.15 -11.82 -4.89
CA ASN A 4 10.84 -10.93 -6.00
C ASN A 4 9.33 -10.85 -6.29
N LEU A 5 8.63 -11.99 -6.21
CA LEU A 5 7.19 -12.04 -6.44
C LEU A 5 6.42 -11.39 -5.28
N LYS A 6 6.89 -11.54 -4.03
CA LYS A 6 6.34 -10.82 -2.86
C LYS A 6 6.48 -9.30 -2.99
N ILE A 7 7.66 -8.81 -3.36
CA ILE A 7 7.93 -7.37 -3.54
C ILE A 7 7.07 -6.80 -4.66
N THR A 8 6.99 -7.52 -5.79
CA THR A 8 6.14 -7.13 -6.92
C THR A 8 4.68 -7.06 -6.51
N LEU A 9 4.19 -8.04 -5.74
CA LEU A 9 2.83 -8.07 -5.24
C LEU A 9 2.54 -6.89 -4.30
N ILE A 10 3.44 -6.58 -3.36
CA ILE A 10 3.34 -5.42 -2.46
C ILE A 10 3.28 -4.11 -3.24
N GLY A 11 4.16 -3.95 -4.23
CA GLY A 11 4.19 -2.77 -5.07
C GLY A 11 2.91 -2.61 -5.88
N LEU A 12 2.42 -3.69 -6.49
CA LEU A 12 1.20 -3.68 -7.29
C LEU A 12 -0.04 -3.40 -6.43
N LEU A 13 -0.11 -3.97 -5.24
CA LEU A 13 -1.18 -3.71 -4.28
C LEU A 13 -1.18 -2.24 -3.82
N THR A 14 -0.01 -1.72 -3.46
CA THR A 14 0.17 -0.31 -3.07
C THR A 14 -0.26 0.63 -4.20
N LEU A 15 0.09 0.30 -5.44
CA LEU A 15 -0.22 1.11 -6.60
C LEU A 15 -1.72 1.13 -6.90
N VAL A 16 -2.39 -0.02 -6.85
CA VAL A 16 -3.85 -0.11 -7.05
C VAL A 16 -4.59 0.65 -5.95
N PHE A 17 -4.31 0.37 -4.67
CA PHE A 17 -5.01 1.01 -3.56
C PHE A 17 -4.72 2.51 -3.48
N GLY A 18 -3.47 2.92 -3.67
CA GLY A 18 -3.09 4.32 -3.67
C GLY A 18 -3.77 5.11 -4.80
N THR A 19 -3.93 4.50 -5.98
CA THR A 19 -4.61 5.15 -7.12
C THR A 19 -6.11 5.29 -6.89
N ILE A 20 -6.78 4.26 -6.35
CA ILE A 20 -8.20 4.33 -6.00
C ILE A 20 -8.44 5.42 -4.95
N PHE A 21 -7.60 5.45 -3.92
CA PHE A 21 -7.75 6.42 -2.84
C PHE A 21 -7.47 7.86 -3.31
N ALA A 22 -6.43 8.07 -4.13
CA ALA A 22 -6.17 9.36 -4.77
C ALA A 22 -7.34 9.83 -5.66
N SER A 23 -7.95 8.92 -6.44
CA SER A 23 -9.14 9.22 -7.24
C SER A 23 -10.35 9.61 -6.38
N ILE A 24 -10.57 8.93 -5.25
CA ILE A 24 -11.65 9.29 -4.31
C ILE A 24 -11.41 10.69 -3.74
N LEU A 25 -10.19 11.01 -3.27
CA LEU A 25 -9.88 12.34 -2.76
C LEU A 25 -10.03 13.43 -3.82
N ALA A 26 -9.56 13.17 -5.05
CA ALA A 26 -9.73 14.09 -6.17
C ALA A 26 -11.22 14.35 -6.45
N SER A 27 -12.06 13.32 -6.37
CA SER A 27 -13.51 13.42 -6.59
C SER A 27 -14.25 14.21 -5.50
N ILE A 28 -13.70 14.31 -4.28
CA ILE A 28 -14.29 15.08 -3.17
C ILE A 28 -13.88 16.57 -3.27
N GLY A 29 -13.08 16.95 -4.28
CA GLY A 29 -12.63 18.32 -4.50
C GLY A 29 -11.28 18.64 -3.84
N PHE A 30 -10.60 17.64 -3.26
CA PHE A 30 -9.23 17.78 -2.78
C PHE A 30 -8.25 17.53 -3.93
N THR A 31 -8.12 18.52 -4.82
CA THR A 31 -7.18 18.52 -5.97
C THR A 31 -5.74 18.85 -5.59
N SER A 32 -5.44 19.07 -4.29
CA SER A 32 -4.07 19.31 -3.86
C SER A 32 -3.22 18.06 -4.01
N MET A 33 -2.22 18.12 -4.89
CA MET A 33 -1.23 17.08 -5.15
C MET A 33 -0.59 16.54 -3.86
N VAL A 34 -0.42 17.40 -2.85
CA VAL A 34 0.08 17.06 -1.51
C VAL A 34 -0.83 16.03 -0.81
N LEU A 35 -2.14 16.15 -0.91
CA LEU A 35 -3.08 15.21 -0.28
C LEU A 35 -3.10 13.87 -1.00
N GLY A 36 -3.05 13.89 -2.34
CA GLY A 36 -2.87 12.68 -3.14
C GLY A 36 -1.59 11.92 -2.76
N LEU A 37 -0.46 12.62 -2.69
CA LEU A 37 0.83 12.04 -2.27
C LEU A 37 0.82 11.53 -0.83
N SER A 38 0.27 12.29 0.11
CA SER A 38 0.18 11.87 1.52
C SER A 38 -0.66 10.61 1.67
N SER A 39 -1.73 10.47 0.87
CA SER A 39 -2.56 9.29 0.90
C SER A 39 -1.86 8.05 0.33
N PHE A 40 -1.08 8.23 -0.73
CA PHE A 40 -0.29 7.18 -1.34
C PHE A 40 0.80 6.68 -0.38
N LEU A 41 1.42 7.61 0.36
CA LEU A 41 2.38 7.31 1.42
C LEU A 41 1.73 6.49 2.56
N VAL A 42 0.53 6.88 3.00
CA VAL A 42 -0.22 6.15 4.03
C VAL A 42 -0.59 4.74 3.54
N ALA A 43 -1.07 4.61 2.31
CA ALA A 43 -1.38 3.31 1.71
C ALA A 43 -0.14 2.40 1.64
N ALA A 44 1.01 2.94 1.22
CA ALA A 44 2.27 2.22 1.19
C ALA A 44 2.69 1.73 2.58
N ILE A 45 2.58 2.58 3.61
CA ILE A 45 2.91 2.20 5.00
C ILE A 45 1.98 1.08 5.48
N ILE A 46 0.68 1.15 5.21
CA ILE A 46 -0.28 0.12 5.62
C ILE A 46 0.00 -1.21 4.94
N VAL A 47 0.24 -1.21 3.62
CA VAL A 47 0.52 -2.45 2.86
C VAL A 47 1.84 -3.07 3.33
N VAL A 48 2.89 -2.26 3.49
CA VAL A 48 4.20 -2.74 3.96
C VAL A 48 4.12 -3.24 5.39
N ALA A 49 3.44 -2.53 6.30
CA ALA A 49 3.25 -2.95 7.68
C ALA A 49 2.41 -4.22 7.78
N GLY A 50 1.33 -4.32 7.00
CA GLY A 50 0.49 -5.51 6.91
C GLY A 50 1.25 -6.73 6.42
N PHE A 51 2.09 -6.58 5.39
CA PHE A 51 2.97 -7.66 4.93
C PHE A 51 4.06 -8.03 5.94
N ARG A 52 4.71 -7.05 6.56
CA ARG A 52 5.71 -7.27 7.64
C ARG A 52 5.14 -8.02 8.84
N LEU A 53 3.91 -7.69 9.26
CA LEU A 53 3.20 -8.39 10.34
C LEU A 53 2.75 -9.79 9.94
N SER A 54 2.27 -9.96 8.70
CA SER A 54 1.88 -11.27 8.17
C SER A 54 3.08 -12.21 8.04
N ASP A 55 4.25 -11.68 7.65
CA ASP A 55 5.52 -12.42 7.64
C ASP A 55 5.97 -12.84 9.05
N HIS A 56 5.82 -11.98 10.06
CA HIS A 56 6.12 -12.34 11.45
C HIS A 56 5.19 -13.45 11.98
N HIS A 57 3.93 -13.44 11.57
CA HIS A 57 2.96 -14.44 12.01
C HIS A 57 3.20 -15.81 11.36
N LEU A 58 3.71 -15.83 10.12
CA LEU A 58 4.11 -17.06 9.42
C LEU A 58 5.43 -17.63 9.94
N ALA A 59 6.36 -16.80 10.39
CA ALA A 59 7.62 -17.23 11.00
C ALA A 59 7.47 -17.80 12.42
N SER A 60 6.43 -17.41 13.16
CA SER A 60 6.18 -17.90 14.54
C SER A 60 5.53 -19.29 14.61
N LYS A 61 5.15 -19.88 13.47
CA LYS A 61 4.42 -21.16 13.43
C LYS A 61 5.29 -22.35 12.99
N HIS A 62 6.61 -22.20 12.95
CA HIS A 62 7.57 -23.23 12.54
C HIS A 62 8.47 -23.68 13.69
#